data_AF-A0A4S5CP70-F1
#
_entry.id   AF-A0A4S5CP70-F1
#
_cell.length_a   1.000
_cell.length_b   1.000
_cell.length_c   1.000
_cell.angle_alpha   90.00
_cell.angle_beta   90.00
_cell.angle_gamma   90.00
#
_symmetry.space_group_name_H-M   'P 1'
#
loop_
_entity.id
_entity.type
_entity.pdbx_description
1 polymer ?
#
loop_
_entity_poly.entity_id
_entity_poly.type
_entity_poly.pdbx_seq_one_letter_code
_entity_poly.pdbx_strand_id
1 'polypeptide(L)' 'MLIDCDSCVGRGVRCADCVVTVMFAEEGGGMEWDAQERRALAVLSAAGLLPPLAELAGSVLQRVPRGAAERG' A
#
# COMPACT_ATOMS: atom_id res chain seq x y z
N MET A 1 9.45 7.03 -18.03
CA MET A 1 10.53 7.12 -17.01
C MET A 1 10.14 6.20 -15.87
N LEU A 2 11.01 5.25 -15.48
CA LEU A 2 10.73 4.29 -14.42
C LEU A 2 11.68 4.59 -13.25
N ILE A 3 11.13 4.78 -12.05
CA ILE A 3 11.91 4.94 -10.83
C ILE A 3 11.81 3.63 -10.06
N ASP A 4 12.92 2.90 -9.99
CA ASP A 4 13.03 1.74 -9.12
C ASP A 4 13.45 2.21 -7.73
N CYS A 5 12.47 2.28 -6.83
CA CYS A 5 12.77 2.62 -5.45
C CYS A 5 13.63 1.55 -4.80
N ASP A 6 13.53 0.26 -5.17
CA ASP A 6 14.15 -0.88 -4.47
C ASP A 6 15.67 -0.85 -4.56
N SER A 7 16.22 -0.49 -5.72
CA SER A 7 17.66 -0.26 -5.91
C SER A 7 18.13 1.18 -5.63
N CYS A 8 17.23 2.08 -5.20
CA CYS A 8 17.57 3.48 -5.01
C CYS A 8 18.56 3.68 -3.84
N VAL A 9 19.76 4.19 -4.15
CA VAL A 9 20.81 4.48 -3.15
C VAL A 9 20.40 5.52 -2.10
N GLY A 10 19.39 6.35 -2.41
CA GLY A 10 18.85 7.35 -1.48
C GLY A 10 17.72 6.83 -0.60
N ARG A 11 17.31 5.56 -0.75
CA ARG A 11 16.19 4.96 0.00
C ARG A 11 16.37 5.16 1.51
N GLY A 12 15.26 5.47 2.19
CA GLY A 12 15.25 5.78 3.62
C GLY A 12 15.52 7.27 3.84
N VAL A 13 16.79 7.64 3.97
CA VAL A 13 17.22 9.00 4.37
C VAL A 13 16.75 10.12 3.45
N ARG A 14 16.60 9.85 2.14
CA ARG A 14 16.16 10.87 1.16
C ARG A 14 14.71 10.71 0.73
N CYS A 15 14.01 9.66 1.18
CA CYS A 15 12.63 9.43 0.77
C CYS A 15 11.69 10.55 1.22
N ALA A 16 11.90 11.11 2.41
CA ALA A 16 11.04 12.18 2.93
C ALA A 16 11.04 13.45 2.07
N ASP A 17 12.12 13.68 1.30
CA ASP A 17 12.30 14.84 0.40
C ASP A 17 12.31 14.43 -1.09
N CYS A 18 11.88 13.20 -1.40
CA CYS A 18 11.86 12.71 -2.78
C CYS A 18 10.62 13.23 -3.51
N VAL A 19 10.77 13.65 -4.76
CA VAL A 19 9.64 14.04 -5.63
C VAL A 19 8.56 12.96 -5.71
N VAL A 20 8.93 11.67 -5.65
CA VAL A 20 7.96 10.55 -5.63
C VAL A 20 7.06 10.62 -4.41
N THR A 21 7.61 10.97 -3.24
CA THR A 21 6.83 11.12 -2.01
C THR A 21 5.85 12.26 -2.12
N VAL A 22 6.23 13.38 -2.75
CA VAL A 22 5.31 14.51 -2.96
C VAL A 22 4.21 14.15 -3.97
N MET A 23 4.57 13.49 -5.08
CA MET A 23 3.62 13.11 -6.13
C MET A 23 2.55 12.10 -5.65
N PHE A 24 2.91 11.26 -4.68
CA PHE A 24 2.03 10.22 -4.12
C PHE A 24 1.74 10.44 -2.63
N ALA A 25 1.98 11.64 -2.11
CA ALA A 25 1.56 11.99 -0.76
C ALA A 25 0.03 12.01 -0.76
N GLU A 26 -0.59 11.25 0.14
CA GLU A 26 -1.99 11.47 0.43
C GLU A 26 -2.08 12.81 1.16
N GLU A 27 -2.67 13.82 0.51
CA GLU A 27 -2.93 15.11 1.13
C GLU A 27 -4.01 14.94 2.23
N GLY A 28 -3.58 14.51 3.41
CA GLY A 28 -4.31 14.62 4.67
C GLY A 28 -5.60 13.79 4.84
N GLY A 29 -6.09 13.10 3.81
CA GLY A 29 -7.24 12.22 3.88
C GLY A 29 -6.88 10.87 3.29
N GLY A 30 -6.87 9.82 4.12
CA GLY A 30 -6.77 8.46 3.60
C GLY A 30 -7.91 8.21 2.61
N MET A 31 -7.65 7.37 1.60
CA MET A 31 -8.67 6.94 0.65
C MET A 31 -9.94 6.46 1.37
N GLU A 32 -11.03 7.23 1.27
CA GLU A 32 -12.34 6.82 1.76
C GLU A 32 -13.03 5.95 0.71
N TRP A 33 -13.52 4.78 1.15
CA TRP A 33 -14.35 3.92 0.31
C TRP A 33 -15.81 4.31 0.41
N ASP A 34 -16.46 4.45 -0.73
CA ASP A 34 -17.89 4.65 -0.79
C ASP A 34 -18.67 3.38 -0.36
N ALA A 35 -20.00 3.49 -0.25
CA ALA A 35 -20.83 2.38 0.20
C ALA A 35 -20.80 1.17 -0.76
N GLN A 36 -20.62 1.38 -2.06
CA GLN A 36 -20.52 0.30 -3.04
C GLN A 36 -19.17 -0.40 -2.96
N GLU A 37 -18.08 0.36 -2.85
CA GLU A 37 -16.72 -0.16 -2.70
C GLU A 37 -16.60 -0.97 -1.41
N ARG A 38 -17.12 -0.45 -0.29
CA ARG A 38 -17.19 -1.20 0.98
C ARG A 38 -17.94 -2.53 0.85
N ARG A 39 -19.04 -2.55 0.08
CA ARG A 39 -19.79 -3.79 -0.19
C ARG A 39 -18.97 -4.77 -1.03
N ALA A 40 -18.31 -4.29 -2.09
CA ALA A 40 -17.45 -5.13 -2.92
C ALA A 40 -16.33 -5.77 -2.09
N LEU A 41 -15.65 -4.97 -1.26
CA LEU A 41 -14.62 -5.44 -0.35
C LEU A 41 -15.16 -6.48 0.64
N ALA A 42 -16.36 -6.27 1.20
CA ALA A 42 -17.01 -7.23 2.10
C ALA A 42 -17.28 -8.58 1.41
N VAL A 43 -17.72 -8.59 0.15
CA VAL A 43 -17.93 -9.82 -0.63
C VAL A 43 -16.61 -10.56 -0.84
N LEU A 44 -15.54 -9.84 -1.20
CA LEU A 44 -14.21 -10.44 -1.39
C LEU A 44 -13.65 -11.03 -0.08
N SER A 45 -13.85 -10.32 1.04
CA SER A 45 -13.48 -10.80 2.37
C SER A 45 -14.26 -12.05 2.78
N ALA A 46 -15.58 -12.05 2.58
CA ALA A 46 -16.44 -13.21 2.84
C ALA A 46 -16.08 -14.43 1.97
N ALA A 47 -15.58 -14.20 0.75
CA ALA A 47 -15.07 -15.23 -0.13
C ALA A 47 -13.65 -15.71 0.22
N GLY A 48 -12.99 -15.13 1.23
CA GLY A 48 -11.63 -15.47 1.65
C GLY A 48 -10.53 -14.92 0.74
N LEU A 49 -10.86 -14.00 -0.18
CA LEU A 49 -9.90 -13.37 -1.09
C LEU A 49 -9.17 -12.17 -0.46
N LEU A 50 -9.72 -11.64 0.63
CA LEU A 50 -9.14 -10.58 1.43
C LEU A 50 -9.15 -10.97 2.91
N PRO A 51 -8.25 -10.41 3.73
CA PRO A 51 -8.38 -10.46 5.19
C PRO A 51 -9.76 -9.93 5.66
N PRO A 52 -10.18 -10.24 6.89
CA PRO A 52 -11.39 -9.68 7.49
C PRO A 52 -11.42 -8.15 7.38
N LEU A 53 -12.54 -7.58 6.93
CA LEU A 53 -12.61 -6.15 6.65
C LEU A 53 -12.33 -5.24 7.86
N ALA A 54 -12.62 -5.73 9.08
CA ALA A 54 -12.29 -5.06 10.33
C ALA A 54 -10.76 -4.95 10.57
N GLU A 55 -9.97 -5.83 9.97
CA GLU A 55 -8.50 -5.85 10.05
C GLU A 55 -7.86 -5.02 8.92
N LEU A 56 -8.63 -4.67 7.89
CA LEU A 56 -8.20 -3.80 6.79
C LEU A 56 -8.30 -2.31 7.12
N ALA A 57 -9.05 -1.93 8.15
CA ALA A 57 -9.17 -0.56 8.63
C ALA A 57 -7.84 -0.10 9.26
N GLY A 58 -6.95 0.46 8.44
CA GLY A 58 -5.65 1.00 8.86
C GLY A 58 -4.44 0.25 8.32
N SER A 59 -4.61 -0.91 7.67
CA SER A 59 -3.51 -1.58 6.97
C SER A 59 -3.44 -1.07 5.53
N VAL A 60 -2.86 0.12 5.36
CA VAL A 60 -2.16 0.44 4.12
C VAL A 60 -1.07 -0.61 3.99
N LEU A 61 -1.36 -1.66 3.21
CA LEU A 61 -0.48 -2.76 2.80
C LEU A 61 0.91 -2.56 3.38
N GLN A 62 1.15 -3.10 4.58
CA GLN A 62 2.50 -3.12 5.14
C GLN A 62 3.37 -3.65 4.01
N ARG A 63 4.26 -2.81 3.48
CA ARG A 63 5.10 -3.16 2.33
C ARG A 63 5.87 -4.41 2.73
N VAL A 64 5.35 -5.57 2.36
CA VAL A 64 6.08 -6.83 2.50
C VAL A 64 7.33 -6.60 1.65
N PRO A 65 8.54 -6.61 2.23
CA PRO A 65 9.73 -6.41 1.45
C PRO A 65 9.78 -7.49 0.37
N ARG A 66 9.65 -7.07 -0.90
CA ARG A 66 9.81 -7.95 -2.06
C ARG A 66 11.28 -8.39 -2.11
N GLY A 67 11.52 -9.60 -1.62
CA GLY A 67 12.83 -10.18 -1.39
C GLY A 67 12.78 -11.38 -0.43
N ALA A 68 11.70 -11.55 0.32
CA ALA A 68 11.47 -12.76 1.13
C ALA A 68 11.20 -14.04 0.30
N ALA A 69 10.98 -13.92 -1.02
CA ALA A 69 10.66 -15.03 -1.92
C ALA A 69 11.87 -15.65 -2.64
N GLU A 70 13.10 -15.10 -2.49
CA GLU A 70 14.29 -15.58 -3.22
C GLU A 70 15.28 -16.35 -2.33
N ARG A 71 14.77 -17.18 -1.40
CA ARG A 71 15.57 -18.19 -0.70
C ARG A 71 14.92 -19.56 -0.86
N GLY A 72 15.21 -20.16 -2.01
CA GLY A 72 15.13 -21.60 -2.28
C GLY A 72 16.51 -22.09 -2.67
#